data_AF-A0A7C1U913-F1
#
_entry.id   AF-A0A7C1U913-F1
#
_cell.length_a   1.000
_cell.length_b   1.000
_cell.length_c   1.000
_cell.angle_alpha   90.00
_cell.angle_beta   90.00
_cell.angle_gamma   90.00
#
_symmetry.space_group_name_H-M   'P 1'
#
loop_
_entity.id
_entity.type
_entity.pdbx_description
1 polymer ?
#
loop_
_entity_poly.entity_id
_entity_poly.type
_entity_poly.pdbx_seq_one_letter_code
_entity_poly.pdbx_strand_id
1 'polypeptide(L)'
;TYDGVNDNQIRITVDDVTLADIDSSLAIDGTQFKVLLTDAGYNIEAAFPLAKLQISPLPPNNIIGFEMQINDNDGGGRETLMRWHSDDNNSWQDPSLFGVAQLSSSN
;
A
#
# COMPACT_ATOMS: atom_id res chain seq x y z
N THR A 1 14.49 0.46 -9.81
CA THR A 1 14.96 1.33 -8.72
C THR A 1 13.90 2.36 -8.49
N TYR A 2 13.61 2.70 -7.23
CA TYR A 2 12.58 3.67 -6.88
C TYR A 2 12.89 5.01 -7.56
N ASP A 3 12.12 5.37 -8.58
CA ASP A 3 12.40 6.56 -9.40
C ASP A 3 11.58 7.78 -8.96
N GLY A 4 10.61 7.60 -8.07
CA GLY A 4 9.69 8.66 -7.60
C GLY A 4 8.75 9.17 -8.69
N VAL A 5 8.65 8.45 -9.81
CA VAL A 5 7.78 8.76 -10.95
C VAL A 5 6.56 7.85 -10.95
N ASN A 6 6.72 6.57 -10.64
CA ASN A 6 5.60 5.62 -10.59
C ASN A 6 5.70 4.56 -9.48
N ASP A 7 6.83 4.49 -8.77
CA ASP A 7 6.98 3.66 -7.57
C ASP A 7 6.52 4.46 -6.34
N ASN A 8 5.54 3.92 -5.61
CA ASN A 8 4.85 4.67 -4.56
C ASN A 8 4.59 3.83 -3.31
N GLN A 9 4.76 4.46 -2.14
CA GLN A 9 4.53 3.83 -0.84
C GLN A 9 3.47 4.67 -0.11
N ILE A 10 2.49 3.96 0.43
CA ILE A 10 1.43 4.53 1.25
C ILE A 10 1.34 3.68 2.52
N ARG A 11 1.34 4.33 3.67
CA ARG A 11 1.14 3.68 4.96
C ARG A 11 -0.11 4.21 5.64
N ILE A 12 -0.97 3.28 6.07
CA ILE A 12 -2.13 3.54 6.92
C ILE A 12 -1.80 2.95 8.29
N THR A 13 -1.87 3.77 9.34
CA THR A 13 -1.73 3.32 10.73
C THR A 13 -3.10 2.90 11.26
N VAL A 14 -3.18 1.81 12.02
CA VAL A 14 -4.44 1.21 12.48
C VAL A 14 -5.14 2.08 13.54
N ASP A 15 -4.36 2.74 14.39
CA ASP A 15 -4.89 3.65 15.40
C ASP A 15 -5.44 4.95 14.79
N ASP A 16 -5.20 5.16 13.49
CA ASP A 16 -5.57 6.36 12.78
C ASP A 16 -6.87 6.22 11.99
N VAL A 17 -7.75 7.19 12.24
CA VAL A 17 -9.11 7.23 11.68
C VAL A 17 -9.32 8.43 10.75
N THR A 18 -8.27 9.18 10.41
CA THR A 18 -8.37 10.34 9.51
C THR A 18 -7.34 10.31 8.38
N LEU A 19 -7.68 10.93 7.24
CA LEU A 19 -6.79 11.03 6.07
C LEU A 19 -5.49 11.78 6.35
N ALA A 20 -5.46 12.66 7.36
CA ALA A 20 -4.26 13.42 7.71
C ALA A 20 -3.11 12.53 8.18
N ASP A 21 -3.42 11.30 8.56
CA ASP A 21 -2.49 10.40 9.21
C ASP A 21 -1.97 9.28 8.28
N ILE A 22 -2.32 9.36 6.99
CA ILE A 22 -1.67 8.57 5.94
C ILE A 22 -0.26 9.14 5.69
N ASP A 23 0.76 8.29 5.82
CA ASP A 23 2.13 8.61 5.44
C ASP A 23 2.35 8.22 3.97
N SER A 24 2.52 9.23 3.12
CA SER A 24 2.78 9.09 1.69
C SER A 24 3.61 10.26 1.15
N SER A 25 4.49 9.97 0.18
CA SER A 25 5.21 10.99 -0.59
C SER A 25 4.36 11.66 -1.67
N LEU A 26 3.13 11.20 -1.89
CA LEU A 26 2.22 11.71 -2.91
C LEU A 26 1.01 12.43 -2.33
N ALA A 27 0.36 13.23 -3.18
CA ALA A 27 -0.95 13.78 -2.85
C ALA A 27 -1.99 12.65 -2.73
N ILE A 28 -2.64 12.57 -1.57
CA ILE A 28 -3.64 11.55 -1.25
C ILE A 28 -5.08 12.02 -1.48
N ASP A 29 -5.30 13.16 -2.15
CA ASP A 29 -6.64 13.68 -2.36
C ASP A 29 -7.50 12.72 -3.22
N GLY A 30 -8.73 12.47 -2.76
CA GLY A 30 -9.62 11.46 -3.34
C GLY A 30 -9.36 10.03 -2.86
N THR A 31 -8.34 9.79 -2.03
CA THR A 31 -8.17 8.53 -1.29
C THR A 31 -9.34 8.37 -0.32
N GLN A 32 -9.85 7.15 -0.23
CA GLN A 32 -10.81 6.74 0.78
C GLN A 32 -10.22 5.56 1.52
N PHE A 33 -10.35 5.53 2.83
CA PHE A 33 -10.02 4.34 3.61
C PHE A 33 -10.91 4.25 4.83
N LYS A 34 -10.98 3.05 5.38
CA LYS A 34 -11.65 2.78 6.64
C LYS A 34 -10.91 1.70 7.40
N VAL A 35 -10.68 1.97 8.68
CA VAL A 35 -10.19 0.98 9.63
C VAL A 35 -11.37 0.51 10.48
N LEU A 36 -11.51 -0.81 10.64
CA LEU A 36 -12.46 -1.43 11.55
C LEU A 36 -11.70 -2.32 12.52
N LEU A 37 -11.70 -1.95 13.80
CA LEU A 37 -11.20 -2.81 14.87
C LEU A 37 -12.19 -3.96 15.12
N THR A 38 -11.65 -5.12 15.43
CA THR A 38 -12.37 -6.36 15.71
C THR A 38 -11.75 -7.05 16.93
N ASP A 39 -12.44 -8.06 17.48
CA ASP A 39 -11.89 -8.85 18.58
C ASP A 39 -10.60 -9.63 18.22
N ALA A 40 -10.33 -9.81 16.92
CA ALA A 40 -9.18 -10.57 16.42
C ALA A 40 -8.07 -9.70 15.82
N GLY A 41 -8.20 -8.37 15.82
CA GLY A 41 -7.29 -7.45 15.12
C GLY A 41 -8.06 -6.38 14.37
N TYR A 42 -7.69 -6.08 13.13
CA TYR A 42 -8.28 -4.99 12.36
C TYR A 42 -8.50 -5.37 10.89
N ASN A 43 -9.49 -4.72 10.26
CA ASN A 43 -9.67 -4.71 8.83
C ASN A 43 -9.37 -3.32 8.28
N ILE A 44 -8.59 -3.25 7.19
CA ILE A 44 -8.38 -2.02 6.42
C ILE A 44 -8.99 -2.22 5.04
N GLU A 45 -9.85 -1.29 4.66
CA GLU A 45 -10.33 -1.13 3.28
C GLU A 45 -9.84 0.22 2.76
N ALA A 46 -9.24 0.25 1.58
CA ALA A 46 -8.69 1.47 0.99
C ALA A 46 -8.92 1.51 -0.52
N ALA A 47 -9.20 2.71 -1.02
CA ALA A 47 -9.36 3.03 -2.43
C ALA A 47 -8.47 4.23 -2.77
N PHE A 48 -7.54 4.02 -3.70
CA PHE A 48 -6.60 5.04 -4.18
C PHE A 48 -6.90 5.38 -5.63
N PRO A 49 -7.11 6.66 -5.98
CA PRO A 49 -7.22 7.04 -7.38
C PRO A 49 -5.90 6.78 -8.11
N LEU A 50 -5.91 5.96 -9.17
CA LEU A 50 -4.69 5.61 -9.92
C LEU A 50 -3.90 6.83 -10.40
N ALA A 51 -4.59 7.87 -10.88
CA ALA A 51 -3.96 9.11 -11.32
C ALA A 51 -3.14 9.80 -10.21
N LYS A 52 -3.51 9.60 -8.94
CA LYS A 52 -2.78 10.15 -7.79
C LYS A 52 -1.53 9.36 -7.49
N LEU A 53 -1.54 8.06 -7.79
CA LEU A 53 -0.38 7.18 -7.76
C LEU A 53 0.54 7.36 -8.99
N GLN A 54 0.33 8.40 -9.80
CA GLN A 54 1.02 8.62 -11.08
C GLN A 54 0.86 7.43 -12.06
N ILE A 55 -0.16 6.61 -11.83
CA ILE A 55 -0.52 5.50 -12.70
C ILE A 55 -1.53 6.04 -13.73
N SER A 56 -1.11 6.03 -15.00
CA SER A 56 -2.03 6.33 -16.12
C SER A 56 -3.13 5.26 -16.20
N PRO A 57 -4.31 5.56 -16.78
CA PRO A 57 -5.38 4.59 -16.89
C PRO A 57 -4.88 3.23 -17.38
N LEU A 58 -5.05 2.20 -16.54
CA LEU A 58 -4.60 0.87 -16.84
C LEU A 58 -5.61 0.22 -17.80
N PRO A 59 -5.25 -0.12 -19.04
CA PRO A 59 -6.13 -0.91 -19.89
C PRO A 59 -6.40 -2.28 -19.23
N PRO A 60 -7.48 -2.98 -19.62
CA PRO A 60 -7.73 -4.34 -19.14
C PRO A 60 -6.50 -5.22 -19.32
N ASN A 61 -6.27 -6.10 -18.34
CA ASN A 61 -5.15 -7.03 -18.28
C ASN A 61 -3.76 -6.39 -18.13
N ASN A 62 -3.70 -5.09 -17.78
CA ASN A 62 -2.43 -4.46 -17.48
C ASN A 62 -1.80 -5.05 -16.22
N ILE A 63 -0.47 -5.05 -16.21
CA ILE A 63 0.38 -5.59 -15.17
C ILE A 63 1.01 -4.42 -14.41
N ILE A 64 0.97 -4.49 -13.08
CA ILE A 64 1.65 -3.56 -12.19
C ILE A 64 2.55 -4.33 -11.21
N GLY A 65 3.61 -3.66 -10.76
CA GLY A 65 4.31 -4.07 -9.55
C GLY A 65 3.42 -3.82 -8.34
N PHE A 66 3.31 -4.78 -7.43
CA PHE A 66 2.53 -4.65 -6.21
C PHE A 66 3.23 -5.32 -5.04
N GLU A 67 3.17 -4.70 -3.86
CA GLU A 67 3.63 -5.28 -2.60
C GLU A 67 2.75 -4.76 -1.47
N MET A 68 2.54 -5.58 -0.45
CA MET A 68 1.84 -5.22 0.78
C MET A 68 2.67 -5.66 1.97
N GLN A 69 2.87 -4.75 2.92
CA GLN A 69 3.57 -5.04 4.16
C GLN A 69 2.70 -4.67 5.36
N ILE A 70 2.62 -5.58 6.33
CA ILE A 70 2.03 -5.34 7.64
C ILE A 70 3.18 -5.16 8.63
N ASN A 71 3.13 -4.06 9.38
CA ASN A 71 4.07 -3.76 10.46
C ASN A 71 3.35 -3.94 11.79
N ASP A 72 4.00 -4.60 12.73
CA ASP A 72 3.53 -4.78 14.10
C ASP A 72 4.46 -4.06 15.09
N ASN A 73 3.89 -3.45 16.13
CA ASN A 73 4.63 -2.66 17.12
C ASN A 73 3.84 -2.57 18.43
N ASP A 74 4.26 -3.32 19.45
CA ASP A 74 3.63 -3.32 20.79
C ASP A 74 4.21 -2.26 21.75
N GLY A 75 4.79 -1.17 21.20
CA GLY A 75 5.22 0.01 21.98
C GLY A 75 6.72 0.14 22.21
N GLY A 76 7.54 -0.75 21.63
CA GLY A 76 9.02 -0.72 21.69
C GLY A 76 9.71 -0.36 20.37
N GLY A 77 8.94 -0.14 19.30
CA GLY A 77 9.43 -0.10 17.93
C GLY A 77 8.90 -1.29 17.14
N ARG A 78 9.20 -1.34 15.84
CA ARG A 78 8.66 -2.38 14.95
C ARG A 78 9.24 -3.75 15.27
N GLU A 79 8.38 -4.71 15.60
CA GLU A 79 8.75 -6.06 16.05
C GLU A 79 8.58 -7.11 14.96
N THR A 80 7.38 -7.16 14.37
CA THR A 80 7.05 -8.14 13.34
C THR A 80 6.73 -7.48 12.01
N LEU A 81 7.11 -8.17 10.94
CA LEU A 81 6.95 -7.76 9.56
C LEU A 81 6.40 -8.93 8.76
N MET A 82 5.23 -8.75 8.17
CA MET A 82 4.68 -9.69 7.20
C MET A 82 4.57 -9.00 5.85
N ARG A 83 4.93 -9.70 4.78
CA ARG A 83 4.91 -9.19 3.41
C ARG A 83 4.19 -10.16 2.50
N TRP A 84 3.62 -9.66 1.41
CA TRP A 84 2.90 -10.49 0.46
C TRP A 84 3.83 -11.25 -0.49
N HIS A 85 4.81 -10.55 -1.09
CA HIS A 85 5.63 -11.15 -2.15
C HIS A 85 7.07 -11.44 -1.72
N SER A 86 7.80 -10.42 -1.27
CA SER A 86 9.22 -10.57 -0.91
C SER A 86 9.40 -10.67 0.59
N ASP A 87 10.27 -11.58 1.05
CA ASP A 87 10.69 -11.62 2.46
C ASP A 87 11.68 -10.48 2.81
N ASP A 88 12.20 -9.76 1.81
CA ASP A 88 13.16 -8.68 1.98
C ASP A 88 12.48 -7.38 2.46
N ASN A 89 13.00 -6.77 3.52
CA ASN A 89 12.56 -5.49 4.08
C ASN A 89 13.08 -4.26 3.30
N ASN A 90 13.25 -4.39 1.98
CA ASN A 90 13.77 -3.31 1.13
C ASN A 90 12.78 -2.85 0.04
N SER A 91 11.56 -3.40 0.00
CA SER A 91 10.54 -3.00 -0.98
C SER A 91 10.17 -1.49 -0.93
N TRP A 92 10.41 -0.83 0.21
CA TRP A 92 10.25 0.62 0.36
C TRP A 92 11.26 1.47 -0.45
N GLN A 93 12.33 0.87 -0.97
CA GLN A 93 13.36 1.54 -1.77
C GLN A 93 13.80 0.75 -3.01
N ASP A 94 13.38 -0.51 -3.13
CA ASP A 94 13.68 -1.37 -4.28
C ASP A 94 12.40 -2.00 -4.86
N PRO A 95 11.83 -1.39 -5.92
CA PRO A 95 10.65 -1.90 -6.61
C PRO A 95 10.87 -3.23 -7.32
N SER A 96 12.12 -3.68 -7.52
CA SER A 96 12.39 -5.01 -8.09
C SER A 96 11.94 -6.15 -7.18
N LEU A 97 11.68 -5.84 -5.91
CA LEU A 97 11.12 -6.75 -4.91
C LEU A 97 9.58 -6.80 -4.95
N PHE A 98 8.92 -6.00 -5.78
CA PHE A 98 7.46 -6.07 -5.92
C PHE A 98 7.06 -7.34 -6.66
N GLY A 99 5.94 -7.92 -6.21
CA GLY A 99 5.26 -8.97 -6.95
C GLY A 99 4.55 -8.42 -8.18
N VAL A 100 3.94 -9.33 -8.94
CA VAL A 100 3.19 -9.00 -10.16
C VAL A 100 1.70 -9.10 -9.87
N ALA A 101 0.97 -8.01 -10.06
CA ALA A 101 -0.48 -7.99 -10.03
C ALA A 101 -1.05 -7.63 -11.41
N GLN A 102 -2.10 -8.34 -11.83
CA GLN A 102 -2.82 -8.05 -13.07
C GLN A 102 -4.21 -7.52 -12.75
N LEU A 103 -4.57 -6.35 -13.29
CA LEU A 103 -5.94 -5.87 -13.26
C LEU A 103 -6.73 -6.57 -14.38
N SER A 104 -7.38 -7.67 -14.05
CA SER A 104 -8.30 -8.35 -14.96
C SER A 104 -9.60 -7.55 -15.11
N SER A 105 -10.16 -7.47 -16.31
CA SER A 105 -11.56 -7.11 -16.46
C SER A 105 -12.43 -8.12 -15.72
N SER A 106 -13.45 -7.65 -15.01
CA SER A 106 -14.51 -8.51 -14.50
C SER A 106 -15.15 -9.25 -15.68
N ASN A 107 -15.32 -10.57 -15.57
CA ASN A 107 -16.13 -11.35 -16.52
C ASN A 107 -17.61 -11.08 -16.32
#